data_AF-A0A1H3AX31-F1
#
_entry.id   AF-A0A1H3AX31-F1
#
_cell.length_a   1.000
_cell.length_b   1.000
_cell.length_c   1.000
_cell.angle_alpha   90.00
_cell.angle_beta   90.00
_cell.angle_gamma   90.00
#
_symmetry.space_group_name_H-M   'P 1'
#
loop_
_entity.id
_entity.type
_entity.pdbx_description
1 polymer ?
#
loop_
_entity_poly.entity_id
_entity_poly.type
_entity_poly.pdbx_seq_one_letter_code
_entity_poly.pdbx_strand_id
1 'polypeptide(L)'
;MDADPGLEPDLEPDLDGFLLARIAEDQRLAAAAGQATGRQSWDGDVTAPRGAAEHVAHHDPARVLAECAAKRRLVLACRDAGPDLHLLGARPAGLDFPVPPTDRHQLAALTLALLALPYAAHPDYRPAWRP
;
A
#
# COMPACT_ATOMS: atom_id res chain seq x y z
N MET A 1 6.01 21.02 33.60
CA MET A 1 6.68 20.02 32.75
C MET A 1 5.60 19.05 32.37
N ASP A 2 4.92 19.36 31.28
CA ASP A 2 3.79 18.59 30.79
C ASP A 2 4.32 17.34 30.11
N ALA A 3 3.89 16.18 30.59
CA ALA A 3 4.22 14.89 30.01
C ALA A 3 3.46 14.75 28.69
N ASP A 4 4.21 14.71 27.60
CA ASP A 4 3.73 14.32 26.27
C ASP A 4 3.26 12.85 26.35
N PRO A 5 1.98 12.52 26.07
CA PRO A 5 1.53 11.15 26.04
C PRO A 5 1.95 10.57 24.68
N GLY A 6 3.25 10.30 24.55
CA GLY A 6 3.77 9.47 23.47
C GLY A 6 3.03 8.15 23.53
N LEU A 7 2.20 7.90 22.51
CA LEU A 7 1.60 6.60 22.24
C LEU A 7 2.70 5.54 22.38
N GLU A 8 2.45 4.50 23.16
CA GLU A 8 3.43 3.44 23.37
C GLU A 8 3.91 2.91 22.00
N PRO A 9 5.23 2.83 21.75
CA PRO A 9 5.79 2.47 20.45
C PRO A 9 5.33 1.10 19.93
N ASP A 10 4.79 0.25 20.81
CA ASP A 10 4.27 -1.09 20.50
C ASP A 10 2.83 -1.09 19.92
N LEU A 11 2.11 0.04 19.94
CA LEU A 11 0.75 0.16 19.39
C LEU A 11 0.72 0.74 17.97
N GLU A 12 1.87 1.18 17.48
CA GLU A 12 1.99 1.97 16.28
C GLU A 12 2.23 1.04 15.08
N PRO A 13 1.32 0.93 14.09
CA PRO A 13 1.36 -0.14 13.09
C PRO A 13 2.68 -0.15 12.33
N ASP A 14 3.26 -1.33 12.18
CA ASP A 14 4.43 -1.54 11.32
C ASP A 14 4.03 -1.43 9.83
N LEU A 15 5.02 -1.31 8.94
CA LEU A 15 4.83 -1.03 7.52
C LEU A 15 3.89 -2.05 6.83
N ASP A 16 3.99 -3.33 7.19
CA ASP A 16 3.08 -4.36 6.71
C ASP A 16 1.64 -4.14 7.21
N GLY A 17 1.47 -3.79 8.49
CA GLY A 17 0.18 -3.43 9.10
C GLY A 17 -0.45 -2.22 8.41
N PHE A 18 0.33 -1.17 8.16
CA PHE A 18 -0.09 0.01 7.41
C PHE A 18 -0.57 -0.35 6.00
N LEU A 19 0.20 -1.15 5.26
CA LEU A 19 -0.18 -1.61 3.92
C LEU A 19 -1.45 -2.46 3.94
N LEU A 20 -1.59 -3.39 4.89
CA LEU A 20 -2.79 -4.20 5.04
C LEU A 20 -4.03 -3.34 5.32
N ALA A 21 -3.90 -2.28 6.11
CA ALA A 21 -4.98 -1.34 6.39
C ALA A 21 -5.42 -0.58 5.13
N ARG A 22 -4.45 -0.06 4.35
CA ARG A 22 -4.71 0.67 3.10
C ARG A 22 -5.30 -0.23 2.00
N ILE A 23 -4.77 -1.44 1.85
CA ILE A 23 -5.34 -2.44 0.92
C ILE A 23 -6.77 -2.79 1.33
N ALA A 24 -7.05 -2.95 2.63
CA ALA A 24 -8.41 -3.23 3.09
C ALA A 24 -9.34 -2.03 2.86
N GLU A 25 -8.85 -0.80 2.94
CA GLU A 25 -9.59 0.41 2.59
C GLU A 25 -9.94 0.46 1.11
N ASP A 26 -8.97 0.27 0.23
CA ASP A 26 -9.17 0.19 -1.22
C ASP A 26 -10.18 -0.91 -1.58
N GLN A 27 -10.07 -2.08 -0.92
CA GLN A 27 -11.02 -3.17 -1.09
C GLN A 27 -12.45 -2.79 -0.68
N ARG A 28 -12.63 -2.07 0.44
CA ARG A 28 -13.95 -1.58 0.87
C ARG A 28 -14.52 -0.57 -0.11
N LEU A 29 -13.71 0.37 -0.58
CA LEU A 29 -14.12 1.40 -1.54
C LEU A 29 -14.54 0.78 -2.87
N ALA A 30 -13.76 -0.18 -3.39
CA ALA A 30 -14.10 -0.91 -4.61
C ALA A 30 -15.39 -1.71 -4.44
N ALA A 31 -15.56 -2.45 -3.35
CA ALA A 31 -16.78 -3.20 -3.08
C ALA A 31 -18.01 -2.27 -2.99
N ALA A 32 -17.90 -1.14 -2.29
CA ALA A 32 -18.96 -0.15 -2.19
C ALA A 32 -19.34 0.43 -3.56
N ALA A 33 -18.34 0.69 -4.42
CA ALA A 33 -18.55 1.20 -5.77
C ALA A 33 -19.31 0.19 -6.67
N GLY A 34 -18.96 -1.10 -6.59
CA GLY A 34 -19.71 -2.17 -7.27
C GLY A 34 -21.16 -2.25 -6.77
N GLN A 35 -21.38 -2.22 -5.45
CA GLN A 35 -22.73 -2.28 -4.88
C GLN A 35 -23.58 -1.05 -5.24
N ALA A 36 -23.02 0.16 -5.19
CA ALA A 36 -23.73 1.40 -5.51
C ALA A 36 -24.21 1.45 -6.97
N THR A 37 -23.49 0.79 -7.88
CA THR A 37 -23.88 0.66 -9.29
C THR A 37 -24.78 -0.53 -9.56
N GLY A 38 -25.03 -1.39 -8.55
CA GLY A 38 -25.76 -2.65 -8.69
C GLY A 38 -25.06 -3.65 -9.62
N ARG A 39 -23.76 -3.48 -9.85
CA ARG A 39 -23.01 -4.18 -10.89
C ARG A 39 -21.71 -4.73 -10.34
N GLN A 40 -21.35 -5.93 -10.79
CA GLN A 40 -20.08 -6.55 -10.45
C GLN A 40 -18.92 -6.01 -11.32
N SER A 41 -19.22 -5.43 -12.47
CA SER A 41 -18.24 -4.86 -13.42
C SER A 41 -18.83 -3.61 -14.09
N TRP A 42 -17.94 -2.70 -14.48
CA TRP A 42 -18.22 -1.44 -15.15
C TRP A 42 -17.96 -1.47 -16.67
N ASP A 43 -17.61 -2.62 -17.24
CA ASP A 43 -17.20 -2.77 -18.63
C ASP A 43 -18.22 -2.14 -19.61
N GLY A 44 -17.85 -0.99 -20.19
CA GLY A 44 -18.64 -0.23 -21.17
C GLY A 44 -19.91 0.48 -20.66
N ASP A 45 -20.29 0.29 -19.39
CA ASP A 45 -21.67 0.50 -18.95
C ASP A 45 -21.83 1.66 -17.96
N VAL A 46 -20.73 2.29 -17.54
CA VAL A 46 -20.71 3.47 -16.67
C VAL A 46 -20.53 4.74 -17.49
N THR A 47 -21.38 5.75 -17.25
CA THR A 47 -21.26 7.07 -17.86
C THR A 47 -19.98 7.75 -17.38
N ALA A 48 -18.95 7.76 -18.22
CA ALA A 48 -17.69 8.45 -17.98
C ALA A 48 -17.63 9.76 -18.79
N PRO A 49 -16.89 10.79 -18.31
CA PRO A 49 -16.51 11.92 -19.16
C PRO A 49 -15.86 11.44 -20.46
N ARG A 50 -16.01 12.22 -21.55
CA ARG A 50 -15.38 11.90 -22.83
C ARG A 50 -13.86 11.76 -22.64
N GLY A 51 -13.30 10.61 -23.03
CA GLY A 51 -11.88 10.28 -22.85
C GLY A 51 -11.53 9.56 -21.55
N ALA A 52 -12.46 9.39 -20.62
CA ALA A 52 -12.23 8.68 -19.35
C ALA A 52 -12.71 7.22 -19.36
N ALA A 53 -13.30 6.73 -20.47
CA ALA A 53 -13.86 5.38 -20.55
C ALA A 53 -12.82 4.29 -20.26
N GLU A 54 -11.62 4.40 -20.85
CA GLU A 54 -10.52 3.46 -20.59
C GLU A 54 -10.05 3.51 -19.13
N HIS A 55 -9.98 4.71 -18.54
CA HIS A 55 -9.65 4.88 -17.13
C HIS A 55 -10.70 4.22 -16.23
N VAL A 56 -11.99 4.43 -16.50
CA VAL A 56 -13.09 3.80 -15.75
C VAL A 56 -13.03 2.27 -15.87
N ALA A 57 -12.78 1.73 -17.06
CA ALA A 57 -12.60 0.29 -17.24
C ALA A 57 -11.38 -0.25 -16.47
N HIS A 58 -10.28 0.52 -16.41
CA HIS A 58 -9.11 0.13 -15.63
C HIS A 58 -9.33 0.17 -14.11
N HIS A 59 -10.28 0.98 -13.64
CA HIS A 59 -10.70 1.10 -12.24
C HIS A 59 -11.97 0.31 -11.92
N ASP A 60 -12.31 -0.68 -12.75
CA ASP A 60 -13.42 -1.61 -12.50
C ASP A 60 -13.33 -2.23 -11.09
N PRO A 61 -14.40 -2.21 -10.29
CA PRO A 61 -14.44 -2.77 -8.96
C PRO A 61 -13.91 -4.22 -8.86
N ALA A 62 -14.30 -5.11 -9.77
CA ALA A 62 -13.84 -6.50 -9.75
C ALA A 62 -12.32 -6.59 -9.97
N ARG A 63 -11.78 -5.77 -10.87
CA ARG A 63 -10.34 -5.70 -11.11
C ARG A 63 -9.61 -5.16 -9.87
N VAL A 64 -10.09 -4.07 -9.27
CA VAL A 64 -9.47 -3.48 -8.07
C VAL A 64 -9.49 -4.49 -6.90
N LEU A 65 -10.58 -5.23 -6.72
CA LEU A 65 -10.67 -6.29 -5.71
C LEU A 65 -9.64 -7.41 -5.95
N ALA A 66 -9.44 -7.83 -7.21
CA ALA A 66 -8.42 -8.82 -7.57
C ALA A 66 -6.98 -8.30 -7.29
N GLU A 67 -6.71 -7.04 -7.61
CA GLU A 67 -5.43 -6.40 -7.31
C GLU A 67 -5.19 -6.28 -5.80
N CYS A 68 -6.21 -5.92 -5.02
CA CYS A 68 -6.15 -5.88 -3.55
C CYS A 68 -5.83 -7.27 -2.97
N ALA A 69 -6.48 -8.33 -3.48
CA ALA A 69 -6.20 -9.70 -3.06
C ALA A 69 -4.75 -10.12 -3.36
N ALA A 70 -4.22 -9.76 -4.53
CA ALA A 70 -2.83 -10.01 -4.90
C ALA A 70 -1.84 -9.26 -4.00
N LYS A 71 -2.06 -7.95 -3.80
CA LYS A 71 -1.22 -7.12 -2.92
C LYS A 71 -1.24 -7.62 -1.48
N ARG A 72 -2.41 -8.02 -0.96
CA ARG A 72 -2.52 -8.62 0.38
C ARG A 72 -1.66 -9.87 0.53
N ARG A 73 -1.68 -10.78 -0.46
CA ARG A 73 -0.84 -11.98 -0.46
C ARG A 73 0.64 -11.63 -0.49
N LEU A 74 1.03 -10.63 -1.27
CA LEU A 74 2.42 -10.16 -1.35
C LEU A 74 2.89 -9.60 0.00
N VAL A 75 2.09 -8.75 0.65
CA VAL A 75 2.42 -8.19 1.97
C VAL A 75 2.57 -9.28 3.02
N LEU A 76 1.66 -10.26 3.05
CA LEU A 76 1.76 -11.40 3.97
C LEU A 76 3.01 -12.25 3.70
N ALA A 77 3.35 -12.50 2.43
CA ALA A 77 4.57 -13.24 2.10
C ALA A 77 5.84 -12.49 2.52
N CYS A 78 5.87 -11.17 2.37
CA CYS A 78 6.98 -10.34 2.85
C CYS A 78 7.07 -10.35 4.38
N ARG A 79 5.93 -10.28 5.09
CA ARG A 79 5.86 -10.41 6.55
C ARG A 79 6.43 -11.76 7.02
N ASP A 80 6.01 -12.86 6.39
CA ASP A 80 6.47 -14.21 6.73
C ASP A 80 7.97 -14.40 6.45
N ALA A 81 8.52 -13.67 5.47
CA ALA A 81 9.95 -13.65 5.20
C ALA A 81 10.76 -12.92 6.29
N GLY A 82 10.14 -12.12 7.16
CA GLY A 82 10.81 -11.31 8.18
C GLY A 82 11.58 -10.15 7.56
N PRO A 83 10.92 -9.04 7.18
CA PRO A 83 11.57 -7.95 6.45
C PRO A 83 12.58 -7.20 7.33
N ASP A 84 13.75 -6.89 6.78
CA ASP A 84 14.76 -6.05 7.46
C ASP A 84 14.48 -4.57 7.18
N LEU A 85 13.62 -3.96 8.01
CA LEU A 85 13.23 -2.56 7.86
C LEU A 85 14.33 -1.57 8.24
N HIS A 86 15.41 -2.00 8.92
CA HIS A 86 16.55 -1.13 9.21
C HIS A 86 17.22 -0.61 7.94
N LEU A 87 17.15 -1.38 6.85
CA LEU A 87 17.64 -0.98 5.53
C LEU A 87 17.02 0.33 5.03
N LEU A 88 15.72 0.56 5.28
CA LEU A 88 14.98 1.71 4.74
C LEU A 88 15.40 3.04 5.40
N GLY A 89 15.76 2.99 6.69
CA GLY A 89 16.26 4.15 7.42
C GLY A 89 17.73 4.47 7.15
N ALA A 90 18.50 3.49 6.66
CA ALA A 90 19.93 3.60 6.39
C ALA A 90 20.19 4.12 4.97
N ARG A 91 19.74 5.33 4.63
CA ARG A 91 20.12 5.96 3.35
C ARG A 91 21.58 6.43 3.40
N PRO A 92 22.48 5.92 2.55
CA PRO A 92 23.76 6.57 2.32
C PRO A 92 23.50 7.93 1.67
N ALA A 93 24.13 8.99 2.17
CA ALA A 93 24.03 10.31 1.56
C ALA A 93 24.48 10.26 0.09
N GLY A 94 23.61 10.66 -0.84
CA GLY A 94 23.94 10.81 -2.27
C GLY A 94 23.45 9.72 -3.22
N LEU A 95 22.60 8.79 -2.79
CA LEU A 95 21.92 7.83 -3.68
C LEU A 95 20.41 8.11 -3.73
N ASP A 96 19.87 8.26 -4.95
CA ASP A 96 18.42 8.43 -5.21
C ASP A 96 17.65 7.10 -5.19
N PHE A 97 18.36 5.97 -5.14
CA PHE A 97 17.79 4.63 -5.07
C PHE A 97 18.41 3.81 -3.93
N PRO A 98 17.63 2.96 -3.24
CA PRO A 98 18.17 2.04 -2.26
C PRO A 98 19.20 1.11 -2.92
N VAL A 99 20.24 0.76 -2.16
CA VAL A 99 21.23 -0.24 -2.55
C VAL A 99 20.49 -1.53 -2.96
N PRO A 100 20.90 -2.22 -4.05
CA PRO A 100 20.26 -3.48 -4.44
C PRO A 100 20.21 -4.47 -3.26
N PRO A 101 19.05 -5.09 -2.98
CA PRO A 101 18.91 -5.99 -1.83
C PRO A 101 19.84 -7.20 -2.00
N THR A 102 20.58 -7.54 -0.95
CA THR A 102 21.55 -8.66 -1.01
C THR A 102 20.97 -9.98 -0.52
N ASP A 103 19.82 -9.95 0.15
CA ASP A 103 19.12 -11.13 0.67
C ASP A 103 17.59 -10.98 0.62
N ARG A 104 16.89 -12.04 1.01
CA ARG A 104 15.41 -12.10 0.99
C ARG A 104 14.74 -11.15 2.00
N HIS A 105 15.40 -10.83 3.10
CA HIS A 105 14.85 -9.98 4.17
C HIS A 105 14.87 -8.52 3.72
N GLN A 106 15.98 -8.10 3.10
CA GLN A 106 16.11 -6.80 2.45
C GLN A 106 15.16 -6.65 1.26
N LEU A 107 15.03 -7.70 0.42
CA LEU A 107 14.09 -7.69 -0.70
C LEU A 107 12.64 -7.55 -0.21
N ALA A 108 12.27 -8.24 0.88
CA ALA A 108 10.96 -8.10 1.50
C ALA A 108 10.73 -6.66 2.01
N ALA A 109 11.69 -6.06 2.71
CA ALA A 109 11.60 -4.68 3.19
C ALA A 109 11.44 -3.68 2.03
N LEU A 110 12.26 -3.79 0.99
CA LEU A 110 12.18 -2.94 -0.20
C LEU A 110 10.83 -3.10 -0.92
N THR A 111 10.33 -4.33 -1.03
CA THR A 111 9.03 -4.61 -1.67
C THR A 111 7.89 -3.91 -0.92
N LEU A 112 7.87 -4.00 0.41
CA LEU A 112 6.88 -3.29 1.23
C LEU A 112 7.01 -1.77 1.07
N ALA A 113 8.23 -1.23 1.10
CA ALA A 113 8.48 0.20 0.94
C ALA A 113 7.97 0.74 -0.41
N LEU A 114 8.21 0.01 -1.49
CA LEU A 114 7.75 0.36 -2.84
C LEU A 114 6.22 0.30 -2.95
N LEU A 115 5.58 -0.71 -2.35
CA LEU A 115 4.12 -0.80 -2.29
C LEU A 115 3.49 0.36 -1.51
N ALA A 116 4.23 0.96 -0.58
CA ALA A 116 3.75 2.05 0.26
C ALA A 116 3.86 3.43 -0.41
N LEU A 117 4.60 3.57 -1.52
CA LEU A 117 4.81 4.84 -2.22
C LEU A 117 3.51 5.59 -2.61
N PRO A 118 2.44 4.93 -3.10
CA PRO A 118 1.19 5.63 -3.41
C PRO A 118 0.55 6.31 -2.19
N TYR A 119 0.90 5.87 -0.99
CA TYR A 119 0.35 6.36 0.26
C TYR A 119 1.30 7.34 0.99
N ALA A 120 2.34 7.86 0.32
CA ALA A 120 3.34 8.74 0.94
C ALA A 120 2.77 10.06 1.52
N ALA A 121 1.59 10.48 1.06
CA ALA A 121 0.87 11.65 1.58
C ALA A 121 -0.12 11.31 2.71
N HIS A 122 -0.24 10.03 3.09
CA HIS A 122 -1.15 9.60 4.16
C HIS A 122 -0.61 10.06 5.53
N PRO A 123 -1.45 10.55 6.46
CA PRO A 123 -0.99 11.01 7.78
C PRO A 123 -0.24 9.93 8.59
N ASP A 124 -0.72 8.68 8.52
CA ASP A 124 -0.06 7.54 9.18
C ASP A 124 1.21 7.04 8.44
N TYR A 125 1.54 7.60 7.28
CA TYR A 125 2.76 7.22 6.55
C TYR A 125 3.99 7.79 7.25
N ARG A 126 4.93 6.92 7.62
CA ARG A 126 6.20 7.35 8.24
C ARG A 126 7.25 7.62 7.18
N PRO A 127 7.94 8.78 7.20
CA PRO A 127 9.04 9.08 6.28
C PRO A 127 10.17 8.04 6.30
N ALA A 128 10.36 7.35 7.43
CA ALA A 128 11.34 6.27 7.59
C ALA A 128 11.06 5.03 6.71
N TRP A 129 9.82 4.84 6.24
CA TRP A 129 9.45 3.76 5.32
C TRP A 129 9.75 4.07 3.87
N ARG A 130 10.10 5.31 3.55
CA ARG A 130 10.39 5.70 2.18
C ARG A 130 11.74 5.07 1.78
N PRO A 131 11.81 4.34 0.66
CA PRO A 131 13.06 3.74 0.18
C PRO A 131 14.14 4.79 -0.11
#